data_AF-A0A959RN20-F1
#
_entry.id   AF-A0A959RN20-F1
#
_cell.length_a   1.000
_cell.length_b   1.000
_cell.length_c   1.000
_cell.angle_alpha   90.00
_cell.angle_beta   90.00
_cell.angle_gamma   90.00
#
_symmetry.space_group_name_H-M   'P 1'
#
loop_
_entity.id
_entity.type
_entity.pdbx_description
1 polymer ?
#
loop_
_entity_poly.entity_id
_entity_poly.type
_entity_poly.pdbx_seq_one_letter_code
_entity_poly.pdbx_strand_id
1 'polypeptide(L)' 'MKVELDNGQRVFHVVTSMGKQAFCNLKDLNKVVENLETHEGHFRIYHFWNNKPKRVSKKYLKEMFKANRIEMGFVY' A
#
# COMPACT_ATOMS: atom_id res chain seq x y z
N MET A 1 0.67 0.33 15.09
CA MET A 1 -0.67 0.79 14.64
C MET A 1 -1.52 -0.42 14.34
N LYS A 2 -2.77 -0.49 14.84
CA LYS A 2 -3.75 -1.48 14.36
C LYS A 2 -4.51 -0.84 13.20
N VAL A 3 -4.46 -1.46 12.02
CA VAL A 3 -5.28 -1.05 10.87
C VAL A 3 -6.45 -2.02 10.82
N GLU A 4 -7.68 -1.51 10.88
CA GLU A 4 -8.87 -2.32 10.67
C GLU A 4 -9.06 -2.51 9.16
N LEU A 5 -9.01 -3.76 8.72
CA LEU A 5 -9.21 -4.11 7.32
C LEU A 5 -10.71 -4.13 7.01
N ASP A 6 -11.10 -3.29 6.07
CA ASP A 6 -12.41 -3.35 5.44
C ASP A 6 -12.39 -4.45 4.36
N ASN A 7 -13.13 -5.54 4.61
CA ASN A 7 -13.25 -6.67 3.70
C ASN A 7 -14.02 -6.33 2.39
N GLY A 8 -14.73 -5.21 2.34
CA GLY A 8 -15.36 -4.69 1.13
C GLY A 8 -14.38 -3.94 0.22
N GLN A 9 -13.16 -3.67 0.70
CA GLN A 9 -12.14 -2.92 -0.02
C GLN A 9 -10.95 -3.78 -0.41
N ARG A 10 -10.21 -3.32 -1.41
CA ARG A 10 -8.94 -3.94 -1.80
C ARG A 10 -7.94 -3.86 -0.64
N VAL A 11 -7.23 -4.96 -0.43
CA VAL A 11 -6.15 -5.05 0.56
C VAL A 11 -4.81 -4.88 -0.14
N PHE A 12 -3.97 -4.06 0.48
CA PHE A 12 -2.59 -3.80 0.09
C PHE A 12 -1.64 -4.38 1.13
N HIS A 13 -0.51 -4.87 0.68
CA HIS A 13 0.56 -5.40 1.50
C HIS A 13 1.85 -4.68 1.19
N VAL A 14 2.38 -4.00 2.19
CA VAL A 14 3.64 -3.26 2.10
C VAL A 14 4.72 -4.15 2.71
N VAL A 15 5.78 -4.39 1.95
CA VAL A 15 6.94 -5.20 2.38
C VAL A 15 8.19 -4.36 2.21
N THR A 16 8.89 -4.09 3.30
CA THR A 16 10.16 -3.37 3.27
C THR A 16 11.32 -4.33 3.01
N SER A 17 12.43 -3.81 2.49
CA SER A 17 13.67 -4.57 2.31
C SER A 17 14.24 -5.12 3.63
N MET A 18 13.91 -4.48 4.76
CA MET A 18 14.28 -4.92 6.11
C MET A 18 13.34 -5.99 6.69
N GLY A 19 12.35 -6.45 5.93
CA GLY A 19 11.43 -7.50 6.36
C GLY A 19 10.26 -7.01 7.23
N LYS A 20 10.11 -5.69 7.46
CA LYS A 20 8.88 -5.15 8.07
C LYS A 20 7.74 -5.31 7.06
N GLN A 21 6.56 -5.70 7.54
CA GLN A 21 5.41 -5.95 6.69
C GLN A 21 4.13 -5.40 7.33
N ALA A 22 3.23 -4.88 6.51
CA ALA A 22 1.92 -4.42 6.96
C ALA A 22 0.86 -4.64 5.89
N PHE A 23 -0.35 -4.96 6.33
CA PHE A 23 -1.54 -5.02 5.50
C PHE A 23 -2.43 -3.81 5.79
N CYS A 24 -3.00 -3.21 4.75
CA CYS A 24 -3.89 -2.06 4.89
C CYS A 24 -4.82 -1.91 3.68
N ASN A 25 -5.90 -1.15 3.82
CA ASN A 25 -6.64 -0.66 2.66
C ASN A 25 -5.97 0.59 2.07
N LEU A 26 -6.45 1.05 0.91
CA LEU A 26 -5.86 2.19 0.19
C LEU A 26 -5.78 3.47 1.04
N LYS A 27 -6.82 3.74 1.83
CA LYS A 27 -6.94 4.95 2.67
C LYS A 27 -5.81 5.10 3.70
N ASP A 28 -5.29 3.98 4.20
CA ASP A 28 -4.27 3.94 5.25
C ASP A 28 -2.87 3.73 4.68
N LEU A 29 -2.74 3.54 3.36
CA LEU A 29 -1.48 3.19 2.72
C LEU A 29 -0.41 4.26 2.92
N ASN A 30 -0.75 5.55 2.84
CA ASN A 30 0.18 6.64 3.14
C ASN A 30 0.76 6.53 4.55
N LYS A 31 -0.12 6.35 5.55
CA LYS A 31 0.26 6.23 6.96
C LYS A 31 1.11 4.99 7.20
N VAL A 32 0.80 3.88 6.53
CA VAL A 32 1.57 2.64 6.67
C VAL A 32 2.97 2.80 6.10
N VAL A 33 3.11 3.41 4.92
CA VAL A 33 4.42 3.67 4.31
C VAL A 33 5.26 4.60 5.19
N GLU A 34 4.65 5.65 5.75
CA GLU A 34 5.30 6.56 6.70
C GLU A 34 5.76 5.84 7.98
N ASN A 35 4.88 5.07 8.62
CA ASN A 35 5.19 4.35 9.86
C ASN A 35 6.26 3.24 9.69
N LEU A 36 6.39 2.69 8.48
CA LEU A 36 7.40 1.68 8.20
C LEU A 36 8.79 2.29 7.99
N GLU A 37 8.91 3.62 8.05
CA GLU A 37 10.16 4.40 7.88
C GLU A 37 10.86 4.04 6.56
N THR A 38 10.07 3.82 5.52
CA THR A 38 10.62 3.36 4.24
C THR A 38 11.07 4.52 3.39
N HIS A 39 12.31 4.47 2.92
CA HIS A 39 12.80 5.34 1.85
C HIS A 39 12.34 4.86 0.46
N GLU A 40 12.28 5.77 -0.51
CA GLU A 40 11.94 5.44 -1.90
C GLU A 40 12.78 4.27 -2.42
N GLY A 41 12.13 3.28 -3.05
CA GLY A 41 12.80 2.09 -3.58
C GLY A 41 13.11 0.99 -2.56
N HIS A 42 12.98 1.25 -1.25
CA HIS A 42 13.25 0.26 -0.19
C HIS A 42 12.02 -0.56 0.23
N PHE A 43 10.91 -0.47 -0.51
CA PHE A 43 9.70 -1.22 -0.23
C PHE A 43 8.95 -1.63 -1.50
N ARG A 44 8.18 -2.70 -1.39
CA ARG A 44 7.33 -3.25 -2.44
C ARG A 44 5.90 -3.23 -1.94
N ILE A 45 4.99 -2.79 -2.79
CA ILE A 45 3.57 -2.85 -2.51
C ILE A 45 2.96 -3.96 -3.38
N TYR A 46 2.11 -4.77 -2.76
CA TYR A 46 1.28 -5.77 -3.42
C TYR A 46 -0.18 -5.43 -3.19
N HIS A 47 -1.02 -5.71 -4.18
CA HIS A 47 -2.47 -5.63 -4.09
C HIS A 47 -3.03 -7.05 -4.18
N PHE A 48 -3.95 -7.39 -3.29
CA PHE A 48 -4.69 -8.65 -3.32
C PHE A 48 -6.01 -8.49 -4.07
N TRP A 49 -6.13 -9.20 -5.20
CA TRP A 49 -7.38 -9.37 -5.94
C TRP A 49 -7.62 -10.87 -6.15
N ASN A 50 -8.77 -11.39 -5.71
CA ASN A 50 -9.08 -12.83 -5.70
C ASN A 50 -7.97 -13.67 -5.04
N ASN A 51 -7.54 -13.29 -3.84
CA ASN A 51 -6.53 -13.99 -3.03
C ASN A 51 -5.14 -14.14 -3.67
N LYS A 52 -4.87 -13.48 -4.81
CA LYS A 52 -3.55 -13.48 -5.45
C LYS A 52 -2.85 -12.14 -5.24
N PRO A 53 -1.66 -12.11 -4.62
CA PRO A 53 -0.88 -10.89 -4.53
C PRO A 53 -0.33 -10.53 -5.92
N LYS A 54 -0.63 -9.31 -6.38
CA LYS A 54 -0.01 -8.72 -7.56
C LYS A 54 0.83 -7.53 -7.14
N ARG A 55 2.11 -7.52 -7.52
CA ARG A 55 2.98 -6.35 -7.29
C ARG A 55 2.40 -5.17 -8.05
N VAL A 56 2.19 -4.05 -7.36
CA VAL A 56 1.67 -2.84 -8.00
C VAL A 56 2.80 -2.04 -8.63
N SER A 57 2.52 -1.45 -9.79
CA SER A 57 3.40 -0.48 -10.43
C SER A 57 3.08 0.93 -9.91
N LYS A 58 4.03 1.87 -10.08
CA LYS A 58 3.83 3.29 -9.78
C LYS A 58 2.62 3.87 -10.52
N LYS A 59 2.45 3.50 -11.79
CA LYS A 59 1.29 3.92 -12.60
C LYS A 59 -0.02 3.44 -11.98
N TYR A 60 -0.09 2.15 -11.63
CA TYR A 60 -1.29 1.56 -11.03
C TYR A 60 -1.65 2.20 -9.69
N LEU A 61 -0.66 2.44 -8.82
CA LEU A 61 -0.87 3.16 -7.57
C LEU A 61 -1.44 4.55 -7.81
N LYS A 62 -0.83 5.36 -8.68
CA LYS A 62 -1.32 6.69 -9.01
C LYS A 62 -2.77 6.68 -9.52
N GLU A 63 -3.12 5.72 -10.38
CA GLU A 63 -4.49 5.55 -10.87
C GLU A 63 -5.47 5.21 -9.74
N MET A 64 -5.09 4.31 -8.82
CA MET A 64 -5.91 3.96 -7.66
C MET A 64 -6.13 5.13 -6.72
N PHE A 65 -5.06 5.86 -6.37
CA PHE A 65 -5.13 7.06 -5.53
C PHE A 65 -6.02 8.13 -6.17
N LYS A 66 -5.82 8.42 -7.47
CA LYS A 66 -6.65 9.37 -8.23
C LYS A 66 -8.12 8.96 -8.27
N ALA A 67 -8.41 7.69 -8.54
CA ALA A 67 -9.78 7.17 -8.61
C ALA A 67 -10.52 7.30 -7.27
N ASN A 68 -9.80 7.19 -6.15
CA ASN A 68 -10.37 7.32 -4.81
C ASN A 68 -10.29 8.74 -4.24
N ARG A 69 -9.81 9.72 -5.03
CA ARG A 69 -9.60 11.12 -4.60
C ARG A 69 -8.69 11.24 -3.38
N ILE A 70 -7.68 10.38 -3.30
CA ILE A 70 -6.66 10.39 -2.24
C ILE A 70 -5.35 10.89 -2.87
N GLU A 71 -4.66 11.80 -2.20
CA GLU A 71 -3.30 12.20 -2.60
C GLU A 71 -2.27 11.15 -2.15
N MET A 72 -1.33 10.83 -3.02
CA MET A 72 -0.26 9.88 -2.69
C MET A 72 0.86 10.62 -1.94
N GLY A 73 1.03 10.29 -0.66
CA GLY A 73 1.94 10.99 0.26
C GLY A 73 3.37 10.45 0.30
N PHE A 74 3.73 9.53 -0.59
CA PHE A 74 5.04 8.89 -0.62
C PHE A 74 5.53 8.70 -2.06
N VAL A 75 6.84 8.54 -2.22
CA VAL A 75 7.44 8.23 -3.52
C VAL A 75 7.66 6.71 -3.64
N TYR A 76 7.15 6.15 -4.74
CA TYR A 76 7.19 4.72 -5.07
C TYR A 76 7.83 4.47 -6.43
#